data_AF-A0A119VHD2-F1
#
_entry.id   AF-A0A119VHD2-F1
#
_cell.length_a   1.000
_cell.length_b   1.000
_cell.length_c   1.000
_cell.angle_alpha   90.00
_cell.angle_beta   90.00
_cell.angle_gamma   90.00
#
_symmetry.space_group_name_H-M   'P 1'
#
loop_
_entity.id
_entity.type
_entity.pdbx_description
1 polymer ?
#
loop_
_entity_poly.entity_id
_entity_poly.type
_entity_poly.pdbx_seq_one_letter_code
_entity_poly.pdbx_strand_id
1 'polypeptide(L)'
;MMKQGVVLYSKRDGIYLGCCLGLGFWTELETAGQDAAVVFDDEEQARAHMASWDLPPPEDVRLVPVTMDRGNYASIESCVAAGLPAWHPDGITAH
;
A
#
# COMPACT_ATOMS: atom_id res chain seq x y z
N MET A 1 -8.29 -20.30 -6.05
CA MET A 1 -7.72 -19.30 -6.96
C MET A 1 -7.25 -18.15 -6.10
N MET A 2 -5.94 -17.85 -6.10
CA MET A 2 -5.43 -16.65 -5.44
C MET A 2 -5.78 -15.44 -6.33
N LYS A 3 -6.45 -14.44 -5.77
CA LYS A 3 -6.83 -13.23 -6.50
C LYS A 3 -5.61 -12.32 -6.56
N GLN A 4 -5.34 -11.74 -7.73
CA GLN A 4 -4.27 -10.75 -7.90
C GLN A 4 -4.89 -9.36 -7.95
N GLY A 5 -4.10 -8.38 -7.54
CA GLY A 5 -4.43 -6.96 -7.67
C GLY A 5 -3.15 -6.14 -7.61
N VAL A 6 -3.27 -4.83 -7.40
CA VAL A 6 -2.14 -3.91 -7.34
C VAL A 6 -2.13 -3.10 -6.05
N VAL A 7 -0.94 -2.84 -5.52
CA VAL A 7 -0.71 -1.87 -4.43
C VAL A 7 -0.02 -0.63 -4.98
N LEU A 8 -0.15 0.49 -4.26
CA LEU A 8 0.65 1.68 -4.53
C LEU A 8 1.94 1.60 -3.71
N TYR A 9 3.06 1.81 -4.38
CA TYR A 9 4.37 1.86 -3.73
C TYR A 9 5.14 3.10 -4.19
N SER A 10 5.64 3.87 -3.24
CA SER A 10 6.63 4.92 -3.44
C SER A 10 7.94 4.47 -2.78
N LYS A 11 9.08 4.78 -3.40
CA LYS A 11 10.38 4.54 -2.77
C LYS A 11 10.59 5.44 -1.56
N ARG A 12 10.01 6.64 -1.58
CA ARG A 12 10.08 7.61 -0.48
C ARG A 12 9.13 7.27 0.66
N ASP A 13 7.87 6.99 0.35
CA ASP A 13 6.81 6.89 1.36
C ASP A 13 6.46 5.44 1.71
N GLY A 14 6.88 4.47 0.89
CA GLY A 14 6.66 3.05 1.12
C GLY A 14 5.39 2.53 0.45
N ILE A 15 4.76 1.52 1.05
CA ILE A 15 3.53 0.91 0.55
C ILE A 15 2.34 1.67 1.14
N TYR A 16 1.36 2.02 0.31
CA TYR A 16 0.12 2.64 0.77
C TYR A 16 -0.77 1.62 1.48
N LEU A 17 -1.18 1.94 2.71
CA LEU A 17 -1.95 1.04 3.57
C LEU A 17 -3.44 1.40 3.61
N GLY A 18 -3.78 2.64 3.26
CA GLY A 18 -5.14 3.14 3.24
C GLY A 18 -5.18 4.61 3.64
N CYS A 19 -6.39 5.12 3.87
CA CYS A 19 -6.57 6.47 4.40
C CYS A 19 -7.66 6.51 5.45
N CYS A 20 -7.50 7.37 6.45
CA CYS A 20 -8.55 7.68 7.41
C CYS A 20 -8.54 9.19 7.69
N LEU A 21 -9.73 9.79 7.82
CA LEU A 21 -9.88 11.23 8.08
C LEU A 21 -9.08 12.14 7.12
N GLY A 22 -8.95 11.73 5.85
CA GLY A 22 -8.20 12.48 4.83
C GLY A 22 -6.69 12.33 4.87
N LEU A 23 -6.14 11.48 5.76
CA LEU A 23 -4.71 11.21 5.86
C LEU A 23 -4.40 9.85 5.22
N GLY A 24 -3.45 9.84 4.29
CA GLY A 24 -2.92 8.61 3.71
C GLY A 24 -1.86 7.97 4.60
N PHE A 25 -2.01 6.69 4.89
CA PHE A 25 -1.05 5.89 5.65
C PHE A 25 -0.11 5.16 4.70
N TRP A 26 1.17 5.23 5.00
CA TRP A 26 2.23 4.63 4.22
C TRP A 26 3.28 4.00 5.12
N THR A 27 3.88 2.90 4.69
CA THR A 27 4.78 2.11 5.56
C THR A 27 6.01 2.85 6.08
N GLU A 28 6.54 3.84 5.34
CA GLU A 28 7.70 4.63 5.77
C GLU A 28 7.31 5.96 6.46
N LEU A 29 6.01 6.26 6.57
CA LEU A 29 5.52 7.48 7.21
C LEU A 29 4.78 7.17 8.52
N GLU A 30 3.70 6.40 8.42
CA GLU A 30 2.83 6.02 9.52
C GLU A 30 2.03 4.79 9.08
N THR A 31 2.22 3.69 9.80
CA THR A 31 1.55 2.41 9.52
C THR A 31 0.19 2.32 10.19
N ALA A 32 -0.07 3.13 11.22
CA ALA A 32 -1.30 3.14 12.01
C ALA A 32 -1.70 1.74 12.55
N GLY A 33 -0.72 0.88 12.83
CA GLY A 33 -0.97 -0.51 13.27
C GLY A 33 -1.41 -1.47 12.16
N GLN A 34 -1.39 -1.07 10.88
CA GLN A 34 -1.86 -1.91 9.79
C GLN A 34 -0.81 -2.97 9.39
N ASP A 35 -1.21 -4.24 9.45
CA ASP A 35 -0.39 -5.41 9.07
C ASP A 35 -0.69 -5.92 7.64
N ALA A 36 -1.51 -5.18 6.89
CA ALA A 36 -1.89 -5.49 5.52
C ALA A 36 -2.07 -4.21 4.70
N ALA A 37 -1.66 -4.25 3.44
CA ALA A 37 -1.81 -3.17 2.48
C ALA A 37 -3.16 -3.28 1.75
N VAL A 38 -3.78 -2.15 1.45
CA VAL A 38 -4.98 -2.11 0.60
C VAL A 38 -4.60 -2.50 -0.83
N VAL A 39 -5.40 -3.38 -1.43
CA VAL A 39 -5.18 -3.84 -2.81
C VAL A 39 -6.32 -3.36 -3.69
N PHE A 40 -5.97 -2.83 -4.85
CA PHE A 40 -6.90 -2.48 -5.91
C PHE A 40 -7.02 -3.64 -6.89
N ASP A 41 -8.19 -3.85 -7.46
CA ASP A 41 -8.47 -4.93 -8.41
C ASP A 41 -7.63 -4.79 -9.69
N ASP A 42 -7.35 -3.56 -10.11
CA ASP A 42 -6.54 -3.23 -11.29
C ASP A 42 -5.87 -1.85 -11.19
N GLU A 43 -5.04 -1.54 -12.19
CA GLU A 43 -4.37 -0.24 -12.27
C GLU A 43 -5.33 0.94 -12.48
N GLU A 44 -6.48 0.73 -13.12
CA GLU A 44 -7.44 1.78 -13.40
C GLU A 44 -8.09 2.25 -12.10
N GLN A 45 -8.53 1.32 -11.26
CA GLN A 45 -9.08 1.60 -9.94
C GLN A 45 -8.06 2.30 -9.04
N ALA A 46 -6.81 1.85 -9.05
CA ALA A 46 -5.73 2.47 -8.29
C ALA A 46 -5.45 3.92 -8.74
N ARG A 47 -5.46 4.19 -10.05
CA ARG A 47 -5.30 5.55 -10.59
C ARG A 47 -6.51 6.43 -10.29
N ALA A 48 -7.72 5.90 -10.38
CA ALA A 48 -8.94 6.61 -10.02
C ALA A 48 -8.94 6.98 -8.53
N HIS A 49 -8.45 6.09 -7.65
CA HIS A 49 -8.27 6.39 -6.23
C HIS A 49 -7.29 7.53 -6.01
N MET A 50 -6.11 7.51 -6.63
CA MET A 50 -5.14 8.61 -6.53
C MET A 50 -5.68 9.93 -7.10
N ALA A 51 -6.47 9.88 -8.17
CA ALA A 51 -7.08 11.08 -8.76
C ALA A 51 -8.16 11.73 -7.88
N SER A 52 -8.66 11.01 -6.87
CA SER A 52 -9.62 11.52 -5.89
C SER A 52 -8.96 12.26 -4.72
N TRP A 53 -7.63 12.25 -4.62
CA TRP A 53 -6.90 12.92 -3.53
C TRP A 53 -6.84 14.43 -3.73
N ASP A 54 -6.94 15.18 -2.63
CA ASP A 54 -6.81 16.65 -2.64
C ASP A 54 -5.39 17.10 -2.98
N LEU A 55 -4.40 16.25 -2.68
CA LEU A 55 -2.99 16.48 -3.00
C LEU A 55 -2.51 15.45 -4.01
N PRO A 56 -1.58 15.83 -4.92
CA PRO A 56 -1.03 14.90 -5.87
C PRO A 56 -0.33 13.74 -5.16
N PRO A 57 -0.39 12.51 -5.71
CA PRO A 57 0.38 11.39 -5.19
C PRO A 57 1.90 11.67 -5.29
N PRO A 58 2.74 10.94 -4.55
CA PRO A 58 4.19 11.02 -4.72
C PRO A 58 4.61 10.74 -6.17
N GLU A 59 5.56 11.51 -6.69
CA GLU A 59 5.98 11.44 -8.11
C GLU A 59 6.57 10.07 -8.50
N ASP A 60 7.06 9.32 -7.50
CA ASP A 60 7.68 8.01 -7.66
C ASP A 60 6.73 6.84 -7.36
N VAL A 61 5.42 7.10 -7.23
CA VAL A 61 4.43 6.04 -7.07
C VAL A 61 4.42 5.12 -8.30
N ARG A 62 4.61 3.83 -8.04
CA ARG A 62 4.41 2.74 -8.98
C ARG A 62 3.33 1.79 -8.47
N LEU A 63 2.62 1.19 -9.42
CA LEU A 63 1.65 0.14 -9.14
C LEU A 63 2.39 -1.20 -9.19
N VAL A 64 2.30 -1.98 -8.11
CA VAL A 64 3.02 -3.26 -8.00
C VAL A 64 2.00 -4.38 -7.85
N PRO A 65 2.04 -5.41 -8.72
CA PRO A 65 1.13 -6.54 -8.63
C PRO A 65 1.43 -7.38 -7.39
N VAL A 66 0.40 -7.74 -6.63
CA VAL A 66 0.49 -8.54 -5.41
C VAL A 66 -0.61 -9.59 -5.35
N THR A 67 -0.44 -10.58 -4.48
CA THR A 67 -1.50 -11.54 -4.17
C THR A 67 -2.43 -10.97 -3.09
N MET A 68 -3.73 -10.98 -3.34
CA MET A 68 -4.76 -10.65 -2.37
C MET A 68 -5.04 -11.88 -1.51
N ASP A 69 -4.24 -12.06 -0.46
CA ASP A 69 -4.33 -13.19 0.45
C ASP A 69 -5.24 -12.93 1.67
N ARG A 70 -5.64 -11.67 1.89
CA ARG A 70 -6.53 -11.25 2.97
C ARG A 70 -7.77 -10.50 2.45
N GLY A 71 -8.54 -11.15 1.58
CA GLY A 71 -9.75 -10.54 1.00
C GLY A 71 -9.39 -9.44 0.01
N ASN A 72 -9.61 -8.18 0.37
CA ASN A 72 -9.22 -7.00 -0.43
C ASN A 72 -7.86 -6.40 -0.01
N TYR A 73 -7.08 -7.16 0.74
CA TYR A 73 -5.79 -6.73 1.29
C TYR A 73 -4.69 -7.75 0.95
N ALA A 74 -3.45 -7.26 0.95
CA ALA A 74 -2.24 -8.06 0.82
C ALA A 74 -1.48 -8.02 2.15
N SER A 75 -1.14 -9.18 2.69
CA SER A 75 -0.26 -9.29 3.86
C SER A 75 1.17 -8.78 3.53
N ILE A 76 1.95 -8.53 4.58
CA ILE A 76 3.38 -8.23 4.47
C ILE A 76 4.10 -9.31 3.64
N GLU A 77 3.79 -10.59 3.85
CA GLU A 77 4.41 -11.70 3.12
C GLU A 77 4.10 -11.63 1.62
N SER A 78 2.87 -11.29 1.25
CA SER A 78 2.46 -11.14 -0.15
C SER A 78 3.18 -9.96 -0.82
N CYS A 79 3.31 -8.83 -0.12
CA CYS A 79 4.06 -7.68 -0.61
C CYS A 79 5.55 -8.01 -0.77
N VAL A 80 6.14 -8.72 0.19
CA VAL A 80 7.54 -9.17 0.12
C VAL A 80 7.76 -10.14 -1.04
N ALA A 81 6.83 -11.08 -1.26
CA ALA A 81 6.88 -12.00 -2.40
C ALA A 81 6.82 -11.27 -3.75
N ALA A 82 6.18 -10.09 -3.81
CA ALA A 82 6.16 -9.20 -4.98
C ALA A 82 7.41 -8.31 -5.11
N GLY A 83 8.39 -8.43 -4.20
CA GLY A 83 9.63 -7.66 -4.22
C GLY A 83 9.54 -6.29 -3.54
N LEU A 84 8.53 -6.06 -2.70
CA LEU A 84 8.40 -4.85 -1.88
C LEU A 84 9.10 -5.04 -0.52
N PRO A 85 9.52 -3.94 0.14
CA PRO A 85 10.06 -4.03 1.50
C PRO A 85 9.01 -4.53 2.49
N ALA A 86 9.44 -5.32 3.46
CA ALA A 86 8.63 -5.62 4.64
C ALA A 86 8.49 -4.37 5.51
N TRP A 87 7.37 -4.25 6.23
CA TRP A 87 7.17 -3.21 7.24
C TRP A 87 6.73 -3.85 8.56
N HIS A 88 6.86 -3.08 9.65
CA HIS A 88 6.34 -3.46 10.95
C HIS A 88 5.05 -2.68 11.24
N PRO A 89 3.96 -3.31 11.71
CA PRO A 89 2.70 -2.61 11.99
C PRO A 89 2.84 -1.49 13.02
N ASP A 90 3.78 -1.62 13.95
CA ASP A 90 4.10 -0.60 14.97
C ASP A 90 4.93 0.59 14.43
N GLY A 91 5.17 0.63 13.12
CA GLY A 91 5.90 1.71 12.45
C GLY A 91 7.41 1.59 12.59
N ILE A 92 8.14 2.64 12.17
CA ILE A 92 9.58 2.76 12.42
C ILE A 92 9.76 2.93 13.92
N THR A 93 10.15 1.85 14.60
CA THR A 93 10.61 1.92 15.99
C THR A 93 11.90 2.74 15.98
N ALA A 94 11.81 4.02 16.35
CA ALA A 94 12.98 4.81 16.70
C ALA A 94 13.65 4.13 17.90
N HIS A 95 14.74 3.40 17.63
CA HIS A 95 15.68 2.95 18.66
C HIS A 95 16.65 4.08 18.99
#